data_AF-A0A9D8VBY2-F1
#
_entry.id   AF-A0A9D8VBY2-F1
#
_cell.length_a   1.000
_cell.length_b   1.000
_cell.length_c   1.000
_cell.angle_alpha   90.00
_cell.angle_beta   90.00
_cell.angle_gamma   90.00
#
_symmetry.space_group_name_H-M   'P 1'
#
loop_
_entity.id
_entity.type
_entity.pdbx_description
1 polymer ?
#
loop_
_entity_poly.entity_id
_entity_poly.type
_entity_poly.pdbx_seq_one_letter_code
_entity_poly.pdbx_strand_id
1 'polypeptide(L)'
;MDDEKKPSTIPLLHDMVYDPSLPLRPPKRPPRPKAEKPSAPPGYDPDTIDLFGGVETPLDVNDLDDETIEEFRDSAEQMIDDLVEEYTEEISQRLHSELKDQLTAILEDLKTPDNDKSA
;
A
#
# COMPACT_ATOMS: atom_id res chain seq x y z
N MET A 1 16.86 -46.29 15.95
CA MET A 1 15.99 -46.54 14.79
C MET A 1 15.16 -45.30 14.65
N ASP A 2 15.62 -44.44 13.75
CA ASP A 2 15.06 -43.15 13.39
C ASP A 2 13.63 -43.28 12.86
N ASP A 3 12.80 -42.30 13.19
CA ASP A 3 11.71 -41.87 12.32
C ASP A 3 11.58 -40.35 12.48
N GLU A 4 12.53 -39.63 11.87
CA GLU A 4 12.41 -38.21 11.59
C GLU A 4 11.19 -38.00 10.68
N LYS A 5 10.09 -37.49 11.25
CA LYS A 5 8.99 -36.92 10.47
C LYS A 5 9.52 -35.70 9.72
N LYS A 6 9.94 -35.90 8.47
CA LYS A 6 10.28 -34.83 7.55
C LYS A 6 9.07 -33.89 7.41
N PRO A 7 9.26 -32.56 7.44
CA PRO A 7 8.17 -31.63 7.20
C PRO A 7 7.63 -31.86 5.77
N SER A 8 6.33 -32.12 5.67
CA SER A 8 5.62 -32.27 4.40
C SER A 8 5.72 -30.95 3.64
N THR A 9 6.60 -30.88 2.66
CA THR A 9 6.75 -29.72 1.79
C THR A 9 5.48 -29.57 0.95
N ILE A 10 4.77 -28.47 1.11
CA ILE A 10 3.61 -28.14 0.27
C ILE A 10 4.18 -27.81 -1.12
N PRO A 11 3.78 -28.50 -2.20
CA PRO A 11 4.26 -28.20 -3.54
C PRO A 11 3.94 -26.76 -3.92
N LEU A 12 4.87 -26.08 -4.59
CA LEU A 12 4.62 -24.76 -5.14
C LEU A 12 3.67 -24.89 -6.34
N LEU A 13 2.94 -23.82 -6.66
CA LEU A 13 1.88 -23.86 -7.70
C LEU A 13 2.39 -24.34 -9.06
N HIS A 14 3.66 -24.10 -9.39
CA HIS A 14 4.28 -24.58 -10.63
C HIS A 14 4.58 -26.09 -10.66
N ASP A 15 4.55 -26.76 -9.50
CA ASP A 15 4.73 -28.21 -9.38
C ASP A 15 3.39 -28.96 -9.50
N MET A 16 2.26 -28.23 -9.61
CA MET A 16 0.93 -28.80 -9.73
C MET A 16 0.57 -29.07 -11.18
N VAL A 17 0.46 -30.34 -11.56
CA VAL A 17 -0.09 -30.75 -12.87
C VAL A 17 -1.60 -30.94 -12.73
N TYR A 18 -2.38 -30.17 -13.48
CA TYR A 18 -3.83 -30.35 -13.54
C TYR A 18 -4.19 -31.57 -14.39
N ASP A 19 -4.75 -32.60 -13.77
CA ASP A 19 -5.27 -33.79 -14.45
C ASP A 19 -6.80 -33.70 -14.57
N PRO A 20 -7.34 -33.47 -15.78
CA PRO A 20 -8.79 -33.38 -16.01
C PRO A 20 -9.52 -34.71 -15.88
N SER A 21 -8.81 -35.84 -15.84
CA SER A 21 -9.40 -37.17 -15.65
C SER A 21 -9.63 -37.51 -14.18
N LEU A 22 -9.09 -36.71 -13.25
CA LEU A 22 -9.27 -36.94 -11.82
C LEU A 22 -10.64 -36.42 -11.33
N PRO A 23 -11.49 -37.27 -10.73
CA PRO A 23 -12.75 -36.82 -10.18
C PRO A 23 -12.50 -35.91 -8.96
N LEU A 24 -13.00 -34.68 -9.04
CA LEU A 24 -12.97 -33.72 -7.94
C LEU A 24 -13.76 -34.28 -6.76
N ARG A 25 -13.08 -34.53 -5.64
CA ARG A 25 -13.77 -34.96 -4.41
C ARG A 25 -14.64 -33.80 -3.90
N PRO A 26 -15.90 -34.05 -3.53
CA PRO A 26 -16.72 -33.00 -2.94
C PRO A 26 -16.08 -32.52 -1.63
N PRO A 27 -16.10 -31.21 -1.35
CA PRO A 27 -15.54 -30.67 -0.14
C PRO A 27 -16.21 -31.29 1.08
N LYS A 28 -15.42 -31.70 2.08
CA LYS A 28 -15.95 -32.19 3.36
C LYS A 28 -16.76 -31.06 4.00
N ARG A 29 -17.98 -31.36 4.45
CA ARG A 29 -18.77 -30.38 5.20
C ARG A 29 -18.02 -30.00 6.47
N PRO A 30 -17.88 -28.70 6.78
CA PRO A 30 -17.22 -28.27 8.00
C PRO A 30 -17.99 -28.80 9.22
N PRO A 31 -17.29 -29.25 10.28
CA PRO A 31 -17.94 -29.63 11.53
C PRO A 31 -18.69 -28.42 12.10
N ARG A 32 -19.89 -28.66 12.65
CA ARG A 32 -20.67 -27.61 13.33
C ARG A 32 -19.88 -27.10 14.54
N PRO A 33 -19.72 -25.79 14.73
CA PRO A 33 -19.02 -25.26 15.88
C PRO A 33 -19.80 -25.60 17.16
N LYS A 34 -19.13 -26.25 18.11
CA LYS A 34 -19.65 -26.39 19.47
C LYS A 34 -19.60 -25.01 20.12
N ALA A 35 -20.72 -24.54 20.65
CA ALA A 35 -20.75 -23.34 21.46
C ALA A 35 -19.96 -23.61 22.75
N GLU A 36 -18.91 -22.82 22.99
CA GLU A 36 -18.52 -22.26 24.30
C GLU A 36 -17.09 -21.69 24.27
N LYS A 37 -17.00 -20.36 24.30
CA LYS A 37 -16.18 -19.50 25.20
C LYS A 37 -16.28 -18.05 24.72
N PRO A 38 -16.08 -17.05 25.61
CA PRO A 38 -16.39 -15.65 25.33
C PRO A 38 -15.73 -15.21 24.03
N SER A 39 -16.57 -14.69 23.13
CA SER A 39 -16.18 -14.25 21.79
C SER A 39 -15.11 -13.19 21.91
N ALA A 40 -13.87 -13.55 21.56
CA ALA A 40 -12.90 -12.55 21.17
C ALA A 40 -13.48 -11.76 19.97
N PRO A 41 -13.12 -10.47 19.80
CA PRO A 41 -13.61 -9.67 18.70
C PRO A 41 -13.25 -10.32 17.35
N PRO A 42 -14.05 -10.08 16.28
CA PRO A 42 -13.76 -10.63 14.96
C PRO A 42 -12.37 -10.16 14.50
N GLY A 43 -11.41 -11.08 14.44
CA GLY A 43 -10.02 -10.80 14.04
C GLY A 43 -8.94 -11.18 15.05
N TYR A 44 -9.30 -11.63 16.26
CA TYR A 44 -8.31 -12.02 17.27
C TYR A 44 -7.93 -13.51 17.16
N ASP A 45 -6.64 -13.78 16.93
CA ASP A 45 -6.05 -15.12 16.97
C ASP A 45 -5.37 -15.34 18.34
N PRO A 46 -5.92 -16.20 19.22
CA PRO A 46 -5.40 -16.41 20.57
C PRO A 46 -3.99 -17.03 20.60
N ASP A 47 -3.52 -17.63 19.51
CA ASP A 47 -2.17 -18.19 19.42
C ASP A 47 -1.10 -17.12 19.12
N THR A 48 -1.51 -15.85 18.87
CA THR A 48 -0.60 -14.72 18.59
C THR A 48 -0.23 -13.90 19.83
N ILE A 49 -0.82 -14.22 21.00
CA ILE A 49 -0.60 -13.50 22.26
C ILE A 49 0.89 -13.40 22.64
N ASP A 50 1.68 -14.42 22.31
CA ASP A 50 3.10 -14.49 22.67
C ASP A 50 4.04 -14.06 21.52
N LEU A 51 3.52 -13.87 20.30
CA LEU A 51 4.33 -13.41 19.16
C LEU A 51 4.76 -11.95 19.31
N PHE A 52 4.03 -11.17 20.11
CA PHE A 52 4.30 -9.77 20.41
C PHE A 52 4.74 -9.54 21.86
N GLY A 53 5.11 -10.59 22.60
CA GLY A 53 5.48 -10.54 24.02
C GLY A 53 6.73 -9.69 24.38
N GLY A 54 7.28 -8.95 23.42
CA GLY A 54 8.36 -7.98 23.61
C GLY A 54 8.34 -6.81 22.62
N VAL A 55 7.29 -6.68 21.80
CA VAL A 55 7.01 -5.45 21.06
C VAL A 55 5.87 -4.81 21.82
N GLU A 56 6.21 -3.71 22.49
CA GLU A 56 5.26 -2.81 23.12
C GLU A 56 4.00 -2.76 22.27
N THR A 57 2.87 -3.08 22.90
CA THR A 57 1.53 -2.91 22.37
C THR A 57 1.46 -1.64 21.51
N PRO A 58 0.72 -1.63 20.38
CA PRO A 58 0.47 -0.36 19.71
C PRO A 58 -0.04 0.59 20.78
N LEU A 59 0.72 1.65 21.08
CA LEU A 59 0.35 2.65 22.08
C LEU A 59 -1.10 3.01 21.77
N ASP A 60 -1.99 2.67 22.68
CA ASP A 60 -3.35 3.15 22.57
C ASP A 60 -3.20 4.68 22.57
N VAL A 61 -3.79 5.37 21.60
CA VAL A 61 -3.72 6.84 21.55
C VAL A 61 -4.30 7.46 22.83
N ASN A 62 -5.03 6.68 23.62
CA ASN A 62 -5.52 7.02 24.96
C ASN A 62 -4.46 6.89 26.08
N ASP A 63 -3.31 6.25 25.81
CA ASP A 63 -2.17 6.09 26.74
C ASP A 63 -1.06 7.12 26.48
N LEU A 64 -1.16 7.90 25.39
CA LEU A 64 -0.29 9.04 25.12
C LEU A 64 -0.74 10.25 25.95
N ASP A 65 0.21 11.01 26.49
CA ASP A 65 -0.12 12.29 27.13
C ASP A 65 -0.52 13.33 26.07
N ASP A 66 -1.35 14.29 26.49
CA ASP A 66 -1.85 15.34 25.58
C ASP A 66 -0.69 16.12 24.92
N GLU A 67 0.47 16.21 25.58
CA GLU A 67 1.67 16.90 25.07
C GLU A 67 2.29 16.17 23.88
N THR A 68 2.45 14.83 23.93
CA THR A 68 2.99 14.07 22.78
C THR A 68 2.03 14.04 21.59
N ILE A 69 0.72 14.08 21.83
CA ILE A 69 -0.28 14.15 20.76
C ILE A 69 -0.20 15.50 20.04
N GLU A 70 -0.07 16.60 20.79
CA GLU A 70 0.04 17.94 20.20
C GLU A 70 1.39 18.12 19.49
N GLU A 71 2.51 17.64 20.03
CA GLU A 71 3.80 17.66 19.32
C GLU A 71 3.75 16.88 17.99
N PHE A 72 3.08 15.73 17.98
CA PHE A 72 2.89 14.97 16.75
C PHE A 72 2.02 15.70 15.74
N ARG A 73 0.96 16.38 16.19
CA ARG A 73 0.10 17.21 15.33
C ARG A 73 0.86 18.38 14.74
N ASP A 74 1.59 19.12 15.54
CA ASP A 74 2.40 20.26 15.10
C ASP A 74 3.45 19.80 14.07
N SER A 75 4.12 18.67 14.33
CA SER A 75 5.06 18.09 13.39
C SER A 75 4.40 17.66 12.08
N ALA A 76 3.21 17.06 12.16
CA ALA A 76 2.45 16.65 10.98
C ALA A 76 1.96 17.84 10.15
N GLU A 77 1.49 18.91 10.80
CA GLU A 77 1.07 20.15 10.16
C GLU A 77 2.25 20.79 9.44
N GLN A 78 3.41 20.91 10.09
CA GLN A 78 4.61 21.44 9.48
C GLN A 78 5.05 20.63 8.25
N MET A 79 5.04 19.29 8.34
CA MET A 79 5.37 18.43 7.20
C MET A 79 4.40 18.62 6.02
N ILE A 80 3.11 18.85 6.31
CA ILE A 80 2.12 19.11 5.27
C ILE A 80 2.37 20.47 4.62
N ASP A 81 2.62 21.51 5.41
CA ASP A 81 2.89 22.86 4.91
C ASP A 81 4.14 22.90 4.04
N ASP A 82 5.24 22.28 4.48
CA ASP A 82 6.49 22.18 3.71
C ASP A 82 6.26 21.47 2.36
N LEU A 83 5.48 20.38 2.37
CA LEU A 83 5.17 19.62 1.16
C LEU A 83 4.29 20.42 0.19
N VAL A 84 3.30 21.15 0.72
CA VAL A 84 2.43 22.00 -0.08
C VAL A 84 3.21 23.16 -0.69
N GLU A 85 4.12 23.78 0.06
CA GLU A 85 4.98 24.85 -0.44
C GLU A 85 5.87 24.34 -1.58
N GLU A 86 6.59 23.24 -1.38
CA GLU A 86 7.48 22.64 -2.37
C GLU A 86 6.73 22.35 -3.69
N TYR A 87 5.59 21.66 -3.61
CA TYR A 87 4.83 21.35 -4.82
C TYR A 87 4.19 22.56 -5.47
N THR A 88 3.77 23.56 -4.69
CA THR A 88 3.21 24.80 -5.24
C THR A 88 4.26 25.55 -6.05
N GLU A 89 5.50 25.62 -5.55
CA GLU A 89 6.61 26.22 -6.27
C GLU A 89 6.96 25.41 -7.53
N GLU A 90 7.08 24.09 -7.43
CA GLU A 90 7.41 23.22 -8.55
C GLU A 90 6.36 23.35 -9.68
N ILE A 91 5.08 23.26 -9.34
CA ILE A 91 3.97 23.38 -10.30
C ILE A 91 4.02 24.75 -10.97
N SER A 92 4.23 25.81 -10.20
CA SER A 92 4.29 27.18 -10.72
C SER A 92 5.45 27.37 -11.69
N GLN A 93 6.65 26.88 -11.34
CA GLN A 93 7.83 26.96 -12.20
C GLN A 93 7.65 26.16 -13.49
N ARG A 94 7.14 24.93 -13.38
CA ARG A 94 6.90 24.05 -14.53
C ARG A 94 5.88 24.65 -15.49
N LEU A 95 4.75 25.13 -14.96
CA LEU A 95 3.71 25.77 -15.77
C LEU A 95 4.23 27.03 -16.45
N HIS A 96 5.01 27.86 -15.74
CA HIS A 96 5.59 29.06 -16.31
C HIS A 96 6.60 28.74 -17.42
N SER A 97 7.45 27.71 -17.23
CA SER A 97 8.36 27.23 -18.27
C SER A 97 7.58 26.75 -19.50
N GLU A 98 6.57 25.91 -19.29
CA GLU A 98 5.78 25.36 -20.39
C GLU A 98 5.05 26.46 -21.17
N LEU A 99 4.42 27.42 -20.49
CA LEU A 99 3.78 28.56 -21.14
C LEU A 99 4.77 29.42 -21.92
N LYS A 100 5.98 29.61 -21.38
CA LYS A 100 7.03 30.36 -22.06
C LYS A 100 7.51 29.62 -23.31
N ASP A 101 7.67 28.31 -23.24
CA ASP A 101 8.10 27.49 -24.37
C ASP A 101 7.02 27.49 -25.47
N GLN A 102 5.75 27.32 -25.10
CA GLN A 102 4.61 27.41 -26.01
C GLN A 102 4.52 28.79 -26.68
N LEU A 103 4.67 29.87 -25.91
CA LEU A 103 4.67 31.23 -26.45
C LEU A 103 5.84 31.43 -27.43
N THR A 104 7.02 30.91 -27.09
CA THR A 104 8.20 30.99 -27.94
C THR A 104 7.97 30.26 -29.27
N ALA A 105 7.42 29.05 -29.23
CA ALA A 105 7.08 28.27 -30.42
C ALA A 105 6.08 29.02 -31.33
N ILE A 106 5.01 29.59 -30.76
CA ILE A 106 4.02 30.37 -31.52
C ILE A 106 4.68 31.60 -32.18
N LEU A 107 5.57 32.28 -31.45
CA LEU A 107 6.28 33.44 -31.99
C LEU A 107 7.27 33.06 -33.10
N GLU A 108 7.90 31.89 -33.02
CA GLU A 108 8.75 31.36 -34.09
C GLU A 108 7.95 30.99 -35.34
N ASP A 109 6.81 30.30 -35.17
CA ASP A 109 5.89 29.97 -36.26
C ASP A 109 5.35 31.23 -36.97
N LEU A 110 5.06 32.29 -36.22
CA LEU A 110 4.66 33.58 -36.78
C LEU A 110 5.80 34.33 -37.48
N LYS A 111 7.04 34.08 -37.05
CA LYS A 111 8.24 34.72 -37.62
C LYS A 111 8.69 34.05 -38.90
N THR A 112 8.38 32.77 -39.11
CA THR A 112 8.53 32.15 -40.43
C THR A 112 7.50 32.75 -41.38
N PRO A 113 7.91 33.56 -42.38
CA PRO A 113 6.97 34.03 -43.38
C PRO A 113 6.37 32.83 -44.11
N ASP A 114 5.11 32.92 -44.52
CA ASP A 114 4.36 32.06 -45.46
C ASP A 114 5.22 31.76 -46.74
N ASN A 115 6.28 30.96 -46.61
CA ASN A 115 7.21 30.69 -47.72
C ASN A 115 6.77 29.48 -48.57
N ASP A 116 5.61 28.89 -48.23
CA ASP A 116 5.02 27.72 -48.90
C ASP A 116 3.68 28.02 -49.62
N LYS A 117 3.38 29.29 -49.93
CA LYS A 117 2.24 29.67 -50.81
C LYS A 117 2.67 30.24 -52.16
N SER A 118 3.82 29.80 -52.68
CA SER A 118 4.23 30.09 -54.06
C SER A 118 4.93 28.90 -54.69
N ALA A 119 4.15 27.92 -55.15
CA ALA A 119 4.51 26.99 -56.22
C ALA A 119 3.22 26.54 -56.94
#